data_AF-Q4BWR1-F1
#
_entry.id   AF-Q4BWR1-F1
#
_cell.length_a   1.000
_cell.length_b   1.000
_cell.length_c   1.000
_cell.angle_alpha   90.00
_cell.angle_beta   90.00
_cell.angle_gamma   90.00
#
_symmetry.space_group_name_H-M   'P 1'
#
loop_
_entity.id
_entity.type
_entity.pdbx_description
1 polymer ?
#
loop_
_entity_poly.entity_id
_entity_poly.type
_entity_poly.pdbx_seq_one_letter_code
_entity_poly.pdbx_strand_id
1 'polypeptide(L)'
;MYRKEEQPLPPPEKFELPFEGKLSPNNCWVIMAELIPWDDFEEEYAKLFSAEKGAPAKLFRMALGTLIIKEKLGTSDRETIEQIRENPYLQYFIGLNCYQQEPPLESSMLVHFRKRIDGGLINKINKKIVKEK
;
A
#
# COMPACT_ATOMS: atom_id res chain seq x y z
N MET A 1 -41.55 -5.61 1.87
CA MET A 1 -41.24 -4.81 3.07
C MET A 1 -40.00 -5.38 3.70
N TYR A 2 -39.01 -4.56 4.05
CA TYR A 2 -37.87 -5.02 4.86
C TYR A 2 -38.39 -5.45 6.23
N ARG A 3 -38.12 -6.69 6.64
CA ARG A 3 -38.51 -7.21 7.95
C ARG A 3 -37.28 -7.10 8.84
N LYS A 4 -37.34 -6.18 9.82
CA LYS A 4 -36.25 -5.99 10.76
C LYS A 4 -36.28 -7.17 11.74
N GLU A 5 -35.48 -8.19 11.46
CA GLU A 5 -35.13 -9.20 12.45
C GLU A 5 -34.14 -8.55 13.42
N GLU A 6 -34.41 -8.65 14.72
CA GLU A 6 -33.47 -8.20 15.75
C GLU A 6 -32.33 -9.21 15.82
N GLN A 7 -31.32 -9.02 14.98
CA GLN A 7 -30.03 -9.68 15.13
C GLN A 7 -29.12 -8.77 15.96
N PRO A 8 -28.93 -9.03 17.27
CA PRO A 8 -28.00 -8.25 18.07
C PRO A 8 -26.58 -8.45 17.52
N LEU A 9 -25.90 -7.35 17.23
CA LEU A 9 -24.49 -7.38 16.86
C LEU A 9 -23.67 -7.98 18.02
N PRO A 10 -22.73 -8.90 17.76
CA PRO A 10 -21.86 -9.40 18.82
C PRO A 10 -20.99 -8.25 19.35
N PRO A 11 -20.66 -8.25 20.65
CA PRO A 11 -19.68 -7.31 21.18
C PRO A 11 -18.31 -7.58 20.54
N PRO A 12 -17.44 -6.57 20.40
CA PRO A 12 -16.16 -6.70 19.68
C PRO A 12 -15.29 -7.87 20.15
N GLU A 13 -15.31 -8.20 21.44
CA GLU A 13 -14.53 -9.28 22.03
C GLU A 13 -15.00 -10.68 21.62
N LYS A 14 -16.25 -10.79 21.16
CA LYS A 14 -16.87 -12.04 20.67
C LYS A 14 -16.95 -12.08 19.14
N PHE A 15 -16.40 -11.07 18.45
CA PHE A 15 -16.32 -11.09 17.00
C PHE A 15 -15.28 -12.13 16.57
N GLU A 16 -15.74 -13.18 15.88
CA GLU A 16 -14.85 -14.23 15.42
C GLU A 16 -14.01 -13.74 14.23
N LEU A 17 -12.69 -13.89 14.33
CA LEU A 17 -11.75 -13.66 13.25
C LEU A 17 -11.25 -15.03 12.75
N PRO A 18 -11.94 -15.67 11.80
CA PRO A 18 -11.50 -16.96 11.26
C PRO A 18 -10.15 -16.75 10.56
N PHE A 19 -9.08 -17.23 11.20
CA PHE A 19 -7.71 -17.01 10.73
C PHE A 19 -7.28 -18.13 9.80
N GLU A 20 -7.25 -17.85 8.49
CA GLU A 20 -6.69 -18.76 7.49
C GLU A 20 -5.16 -18.57 7.34
N GLY A 21 -4.63 -17.45 7.85
CA GLY A 21 -3.20 -17.12 7.82
C GLY A 21 -2.62 -16.85 6.43
N LYS A 22 -3.45 -16.75 5.40
CA LYS A 22 -3.04 -16.49 4.01
C LYS A 22 -3.83 -15.33 3.43
N LEU A 23 -3.18 -14.55 2.57
CA LEU A 23 -3.86 -13.56 1.75
C LEU A 23 -4.56 -14.26 0.60
N SER A 24 -5.78 -13.82 0.29
CA SER A 24 -6.48 -14.30 -0.90
C SER A 24 -5.79 -13.77 -2.16
N PRO A 25 -5.37 -14.63 -3.11
CA PRO A 25 -4.75 -14.20 -4.37
C PRO A 25 -5.73 -13.41 -5.24
N ASN A 26 -7.04 -13.60 -5.04
CA ASN A 26 -8.09 -12.89 -5.79
C ASN A 26 -8.37 -11.48 -5.26
N ASN A 27 -7.66 -11.03 -4.22
CA ASN A 27 -7.82 -9.68 -3.70
C ASN A 27 -7.27 -8.64 -4.69
N CYS A 28 -7.99 -7.53 -4.85
CA CYS A 28 -7.63 -6.49 -5.81
C CYS A 28 -6.24 -5.88 -5.59
N TRP A 29 -5.76 -5.80 -4.34
CA TRP A 29 -4.42 -5.32 -4.03
C TRP A 29 -3.35 -6.36 -4.33
N VAL A 30 -3.63 -7.65 -4.15
CA VAL A 30 -2.69 -8.72 -4.49
C VAL A 30 -2.48 -8.77 -6.00
N ILE A 31 -3.57 -8.78 -6.76
CA ILE A 31 -3.54 -8.73 -8.23
C ILE A 31 -2.80 -7.47 -8.71
N MET A 32 -3.07 -6.31 -8.11
CA MET A 32 -2.39 -5.07 -8.49
C MET A 32 -0.89 -5.10 -8.19
N ALA A 33 -0.48 -5.73 -7.07
CA ALA A 33 0.92 -5.87 -6.74
C ALA A 33 1.67 -6.72 -7.76
N GLU A 34 1.04 -7.71 -8.37
CA GLU A 34 1.65 -8.56 -9.40
C GLU A 34 1.78 -7.84 -10.75
N LEU A 35 0.89 -6.88 -11.04
CA LEU A 35 0.89 -6.14 -12.31
C LEU A 35 1.94 -5.03 -12.38
N ILE A 36 2.40 -4.52 -11.24
CA ILE A 36 3.34 -3.41 -11.20
C ILE A 36 4.77 -3.96 -11.25
N PRO A 37 5.59 -3.57 -12.24
CA PRO A 37 6.98 -4.02 -12.36
C PRO A 37 7.89 -3.29 -11.36
N TRP A 38 7.80 -3.66 -10.07
CA TRP A 38 8.49 -2.94 -8.98
C TRP A 38 10.02 -2.88 -9.17
N ASP A 39 10.64 -4.02 -9.49
CA ASP A 39 12.09 -4.17 -9.53
C ASP A 39 12.74 -3.29 -10.61
N ASP A 40 12.03 -3.10 -11.73
CA ASP A 40 12.51 -2.31 -12.86
C ASP A 40 12.68 -0.82 -12.55
N PHE A 41 11.93 -0.33 -11.57
CA PHE A 41 11.93 1.08 -11.19
C PHE A 41 12.64 1.33 -9.86
N GLU A 42 13.03 0.28 -9.12
CA GLU A 42 13.82 0.42 -7.89
C GLU A 42 15.19 1.07 -8.19
N GLU A 43 15.86 0.68 -9.28
CA GLU A 43 17.13 1.30 -9.66
C GLU A 43 16.99 2.77 -10.07
N GLU A 44 15.94 3.12 -10.82
CA GLU A 44 15.67 4.52 -11.18
C GLU A 44 15.38 5.36 -9.93
N TYR A 45 14.63 4.79 -8.98
CA TYR A 45 14.32 5.45 -7.72
C TYR A 45 15.55 5.61 -6.83
N ALA A 46 16.40 4.60 -6.73
CA ALA A 46 17.62 4.63 -5.93
C ALA A 46 18.58 5.76 -6.37
N LYS A 47 18.64 6.06 -7.68
CA LYS A 47 19.45 7.17 -8.23
C LYS A 47 19.04 8.55 -7.73
N LEU A 48 17.84 8.70 -7.14
CA LEU A 48 17.37 9.96 -6.54
C LEU A 48 18.00 10.23 -5.16
N PHE A 49 18.74 9.28 -4.60
CA PHE A 49 19.35 9.38 -3.28
C PHE A 49 20.87 9.40 -3.37
N SER A 50 21.50 10.15 -2.47
CA SER A 50 22.94 10.09 -2.28
C SER A 50 23.31 8.86 -1.45
N ALA A 51 24.30 8.09 -1.89
CA ALA A 51 24.75 6.89 -1.19
C ALA A 51 25.43 7.19 0.16
N GLU A 52 25.92 8.41 0.36
CA GLU A 52 26.83 8.73 1.48
C GLU A 52 26.19 9.55 2.61
N LYS A 53 25.00 10.12 2.42
CA LYS A 53 24.42 11.07 3.39
C LYS A 53 22.91 10.90 3.57
N GLY A 54 22.49 10.69 4.81
CA GLY A 54 21.08 10.75 5.24
C GLY A 54 20.60 9.47 5.93
N ALA A 55 19.34 9.49 6.36
CA ALA A 55 18.65 8.29 6.83
C ALA A 55 18.35 7.35 5.63
N PRO A 56 18.36 6.02 5.84
CA PRO A 56 18.06 5.06 4.79
C PRO A 56 16.73 5.38 4.09
N ALA A 57 16.77 5.40 2.75
CA ALA A 57 15.57 5.57 1.95
C ALA A 57 14.63 4.37 2.11
N LYS A 58 13.32 4.61 2.03
CA LYS A 58 12.33 3.53 1.90
C LYS A 58 12.37 2.97 0.49
N LEU A 59 12.09 1.68 0.33
CA LEU A 59 12.03 1.01 -0.97
C LEU A 59 11.01 1.69 -1.90
N PHE A 60 11.24 1.61 -3.21
CA PHE A 60 10.37 2.19 -4.22
C PHE A 60 8.94 1.67 -4.10
N ARG A 61 8.78 0.35 -3.93
CA ARG A 61 7.47 -0.29 -3.76
C ARG A 61 6.67 0.29 -2.59
N MET A 62 7.34 0.61 -1.49
CA MET A 62 6.70 1.22 -0.35
C MET A 62 6.26 2.65 -0.64
N ALA A 63 7.15 3.46 -1.22
CA ALA A 63 6.85 4.85 -1.55
C ALA A 63 5.71 4.97 -2.57
N LEU A 64 5.82 4.29 -3.72
CA LEU A 64 4.81 4.32 -4.75
C LEU A 64 3.52 3.63 -4.30
N GLY A 65 3.63 2.47 -3.64
CA GLY A 65 2.48 1.71 -3.15
C GLY A 65 1.60 2.54 -2.22
N THR A 66 2.20 3.28 -1.27
CA THR A 66 1.46 4.19 -0.39
C THR A 66 0.76 5.32 -1.17
N LEU A 67 1.41 5.89 -2.19
CA LEU A 67 0.79 6.93 -3.03
C LEU A 67 -0.40 6.38 -3.83
N ILE A 68 -0.28 5.16 -4.39
CA ILE A 68 -1.38 4.49 -5.10
C ILE A 68 -2.54 4.23 -4.15
N ILE A 69 -2.28 3.74 -2.93
CA ILE A 69 -3.31 3.50 -1.92
C ILE A 69 -4.07 4.78 -1.62
N LYS A 70 -3.34 5.87 -1.34
CA LYS A 70 -3.94 7.18 -1.08
C LYS A 70 -4.85 7.61 -2.22
N GLU A 71 -4.36 7.56 -3.45
CA GLU A 71 -5.11 8.02 -4.62
C GLU A 71 -6.34 7.16 -4.88
N LYS A 72 -6.23 5.84 -4.71
CA LYS A 72 -7.34 4.90 -4.93
C LYS A 72 -8.43 5.02 -3.86
N LEU A 73 -8.05 5.30 -2.61
CA LEU A 73 -9.00 5.44 -1.49
C LEU A 73 -9.52 6.88 -1.31
N GLY A 74 -8.83 7.88 -1.89
CA GLY A 74 -9.22 9.29 -1.76
C GLY A 74 -9.08 9.83 -0.33
N THR A 75 -8.16 9.28 0.47
CA THR A 75 -8.01 9.59 1.90
C THR A 75 -6.91 10.62 2.18
N SER A 76 -6.89 11.15 3.41
CA SER A 76 -5.80 12.03 3.88
C SER A 76 -4.50 11.24 4.07
N ASP A 77 -3.35 11.94 4.18
CA ASP A 77 -2.06 11.26 4.43
C ASP A 77 -2.08 10.46 5.74
N ARG A 78 -2.67 11.01 6.79
CA ARG A 78 -2.80 10.33 8.10
C ARG A 78 -3.73 9.12 8.00
N GLU A 79 -4.88 9.30 7.36
CA GLU A 79 -5.85 8.22 7.19
C GLU A 79 -5.30 7.09 6.32
N THR A 80 -4.53 7.40 5.28
CA THR A 80 -3.87 6.38 4.44
C THR A 80 -2.99 5.45 5.28
N ILE A 81 -2.23 6.02 6.22
CA ILE A 81 -1.36 5.24 7.10
C ILE A 81 -2.17 4.35 8.05
N GLU A 82 -3.27 4.85 8.60
CA GLU A 82 -4.16 4.05 9.45
C GLU A 82 -4.80 2.89 8.66
N GLN A 83 -5.27 3.16 7.44
CA GLN A 83 -5.80 2.12 6.55
C GLN A 83 -4.74 1.03 6.27
N ILE A 84 -3.49 1.43 6.02
CA ILE A 84 -2.39 0.47 5.84
C ILE A 84 -2.13 -0.32 7.13
N ARG A 85 -2.14 0.32 8.29
CA ARG A 85 -1.94 -0.33 9.59
C ARG A 85 -3.01 -1.39 9.87
N GLU A 86 -4.26 -1.11 9.52
CA GLU A 86 -5.39 -1.98 9.81
C GLU A 86 -5.56 -3.13 8.80
N ASN A 87 -4.99 -3.02 7.60
CA ASN A 87 -5.27 -3.94 6.50
C ASN A 87 -4.03 -4.73 6.03
N PRO A 88 -3.98 -6.07 6.22
CA PRO A 88 -2.84 -6.89 5.82
C PRO A 88 -2.61 -6.93 4.31
N TYR A 89 -3.66 -6.73 3.49
CA TYR A 89 -3.52 -6.64 2.03
C TYR A 89 -2.77 -5.38 1.61
N LEU A 90 -3.00 -4.26 2.31
CA LEU A 90 -2.31 -3.00 2.05
C LEU A 90 -0.85 -3.06 2.50
N GLN A 91 -0.57 -3.72 3.63
CA GLN A 91 0.81 -3.97 4.08
C GLN A 91 1.59 -4.83 3.06
N TYR A 92 0.97 -5.89 2.55
CA TYR A 92 1.55 -6.68 1.46
C TYR A 92 1.76 -5.84 0.20
N PHE A 93 0.79 -5.00 -0.17
CA PHE A 93 0.88 -4.15 -1.36
C PHE A 93 2.12 -3.25 -1.33
N ILE A 94 2.39 -2.61 -0.18
CA ILE A 94 3.57 -1.75 0.01
C ILE A 94 4.88 -2.52 0.20
N GLY A 95 4.85 -3.85 0.17
CA GLY A 95 6.04 -4.71 0.20
C GLY A 95 6.45 -5.22 1.58
N LEU A 96 5.55 -5.22 2.57
CA LEU A 96 5.81 -5.88 3.86
C LEU A 96 5.58 -7.39 3.74
N ASN A 97 6.45 -8.16 4.40
CA ASN A 97 6.41 -9.62 4.37
C ASN A 97 5.49 -10.23 5.45
N CYS A 98 5.17 -9.46 6.48
CA CYS A 98 4.32 -9.86 7.58
C CYS A 98 3.46 -8.70 8.06
N TYR A 99 2.32 -9.01 8.67
CA TYR A 99 1.46 -8.02 9.28
C TYR A 99 2.11 -7.44 10.54
N GLN A 100 2.05 -6.12 10.66
CA GLN A 100 2.50 -5.34 11.81
C GLN A 100 1.33 -4.51 12.35
N GLN A 101 1.17 -4.48 13.67
CA GLN A 101 0.10 -3.70 14.33
C GLN A 101 0.41 -2.20 14.39
N GLU A 102 1.69 -1.85 14.31
CA GLU A 102 2.15 -0.46 14.33
C GLU A 102 2.12 0.15 12.93
N PRO A 103 1.94 1.48 12.81
CA PRO A 103 2.03 2.16 11.52
C PRO A 103 3.40 1.90 10.86
N PRO A 104 3.46 1.40 9.62
CA PRO A 104 4.74 1.10 8.97
C PRO A 104 5.50 2.35 8.51
N LEU A 105 4.79 3.49 8.45
CA LEU A 105 5.27 4.76 7.95
C LEU A 105 4.63 5.91 8.74
N GLU A 106 5.37 7.00 8.93
CA GLU A 106 4.82 8.29 9.32
C GLU A 106 4.13 8.98 8.14
N SER A 107 3.01 9.64 8.41
CA SER A 107 2.22 10.36 7.39
C SER A 107 2.99 11.48 6.70
N SER A 108 3.95 12.09 7.40
CA SER A 108 4.86 13.12 6.87
C SER A 108 5.68 12.64 5.67
N MET A 109 5.98 11.33 5.60
CA MET A 109 6.79 10.75 4.52
C MET A 109 6.11 10.83 3.14
N LEU A 110 4.77 10.86 3.07
CA LEU A 110 4.05 10.95 1.81
C LEU A 110 4.35 12.26 1.07
N VAL A 111 4.63 13.36 1.79
CA VAL A 111 5.05 14.63 1.19
C VAL A 111 6.39 14.45 0.47
N HIS A 112 7.32 13.72 1.07
CA HIS A 112 8.62 13.45 0.46
C HIS A 112 8.50 12.49 -0.72
N PHE A 113 7.63 11.48 -0.65
CA PHE A 113 7.38 10.57 -1.77
C PHE A 113 6.84 11.30 -3.00
N ARG A 114 5.84 12.19 -2.84
CA ARG A 114 5.28 12.99 -3.95
C ARG A 114 6.31 13.91 -4.60
N LYS A 115 7.27 14.43 -3.83
CA LYS A 115 8.34 15.28 -4.38
C LYS A 115 9.36 14.50 -5.22
N ARG A 116 9.55 13.20 -4.92
CA ARG A 116 10.53 12.33 -5.58
C ARG A 116 9.93 11.56 -6.75
N ILE A 117 8.71 11.07 -6.60
CA ILE A 117 7.98 10.32 -7.61
C ILE A 117 7.17 11.34 -8.41
N ASP A 118 7.76 11.81 -9.50
CA ASP A 118 7.14 12.79 -10.37
C ASP A 118 6.21 12.14 -11.41
N GLY A 119 5.48 12.98 -12.14
CA GLY A 119 4.62 12.52 -13.24
C GLY A 119 5.39 11.84 -14.37
N GLY A 120 6.68 12.13 -14.53
CA GLY A 120 7.55 11.50 -15.51
C GLY A 120 7.76 10.01 -15.21
N LEU A 121 8.13 9.70 -13.97
CA LEU A 121 8.30 8.34 -13.48
C LEU A 121 6.97 7.57 -13.53
N ILE A 122 5.88 8.17 -13.08
CA ILE A 122 4.53 7.57 -13.15
C ILE A 122 4.14 7.23 -14.60
N ASN A 123 4.38 8.14 -15.54
CA ASN A 123 4.07 7.89 -16.95
C ASN A 123 4.92 6.77 -17.56
N LYS A 124 6.18 6.61 -17.15
CA LYS A 124 7.02 5.47 -17.58
C LYS A 124 6.44 4.15 -17.07
N ILE A 125 6.03 4.10 -15.81
CA ILE A 125 5.42 2.90 -15.21
C ILE A 125 4.15 2.53 -15.97
N ASN A 126 3.25 3.49 -16.19
CA ASN A 126 2.02 3.26 -16.95
C ASN A 126 2.29 2.72 -18.36
N LYS A 127 3.29 3.28 -19.06
CA LYS A 127 3.70 2.79 -20.39
C LYS A 127 4.24 1.36 -20.34
N LYS A 128 4.94 0.97 -19.27
CA LYS A 128 5.48 -0.38 -19.12
C LYS A 128 4.36 -1.39 -18.84
N ILE A 129 3.46 -1.07 -17.90
CA ILE A 129 2.29 -1.91 -17.58
C ILE A 129 1.42 -2.16 -18.83
N VAL A 130 1.23 -1.16 -19.68
CA VAL A 130 0.45 -1.31 -20.93
C VAL A 130 1.16 -2.17 -21.98
N LYS A 131 2.51 -2.18 -22.01
CA LYS A 131 3.28 -2.97 -22.98
C LYS A 131 3.39 -4.45 -22.61
N GLU A 132 3.27 -4.79 -21.33
CA GLU A 132 3.36 -6.16 -20.82
C GLU A 132 2.00 -6.87 -20.75
N LYS A 133 0.92 -6.17 -21.12
CA LYS A 133 -0.42 -6.73 -21.36
C LYS A 133 -0.63 -7.12 -22.82
#